data_AF-B3NSD2-F1
#
_entry.id   AF-B3NSD2-F1
#
_cell.length_a   1.000
_cell.length_b   1.000
_cell.length_c   1.000
_cell.angle_alpha   90.00
_cell.angle_beta   90.00
_cell.angle_gamma   90.00
#
_symmetry.space_group_name_H-M   'P 1'
#
loop_
_entity.id
_entity.type
_entity.pdbx_description
1 polymer ?
#
loop_
_entity_poly.entity_id
_entity_poly.type
_entity_poly.pdbx_seq_one_letter_code
_entity_poly.pdbx_strand_id
1 'polypeptide(L)'
;MVLRKFLYFWPLKYGVVTVGIAFGLTDFIVGSIGWDMVISNKYPDYVVEFFRTMDTRVCVAGFATVFWLMMLNHFLLIYAVFYQKLLLIGTWLLINYMVFLFTLVTVLLDGLLILRIITLGYCLIVVKAYYSELTVVEDEASESSDGATESDNDSNV
;
A
#
# COMPACT_ATOMS: atom_id res chain seq x y z
N MET A 1 10.21 12.37 18.56
CA MET A 1 11.34 12.96 17.82
C MET A 1 12.48 11.98 17.48
N VAL A 2 12.65 10.86 18.18
CA VAL A 2 13.75 9.89 17.90
C VAL A 2 13.51 9.03 16.65
N LEU A 3 12.25 8.71 16.31
CA LEU A 3 11.91 7.93 15.10
C LEU A 3 12.24 8.68 13.78
N ARG A 4 12.18 10.01 13.79
CA ARG A 4 12.55 10.86 12.63
C ARG A 4 14.04 10.76 12.28
N LYS A 5 14.91 10.48 13.26
CA LYS A 5 16.37 10.40 13.03
C LYS A 5 16.81 9.04 12.50
N PHE A 6 16.10 7.95 12.81
CA PHE A 6 16.46 6.62 12.32
C PHE A 6 16.06 6.39 10.86
N LEU A 7 15.02 7.07 10.37
CA LEU A 7 14.60 7.08 8.96
C LEU A 7 15.56 7.87 8.03
N TYR A 8 16.57 8.57 8.57
CA TYR A 8 17.44 9.46 7.80
C TYR A 8 18.52 8.73 6.99
N PHE A 9 18.79 7.45 7.28
CA PHE A 9 19.88 6.72 6.60
C PHE A 9 19.49 6.14 5.24
N TRP A 10 18.19 6.02 4.93
CA TRP A 10 17.71 5.58 3.61
C TRP A 10 16.72 6.61 3.08
N PRO A 11 16.84 7.09 1.83
CA PRO A 11 15.91 8.08 1.33
C PRO A 11 14.51 7.45 1.33
N LEU A 12 13.56 8.12 1.96
CA LEU A 12 12.24 7.58 2.28
C LEU A 12 11.52 7.04 1.03
N LYS A 13 11.77 7.69 -0.11
CA LYS A 13 11.43 7.24 -1.46
C LYS A 13 11.80 5.77 -1.74
N TYR A 14 13.04 5.36 -1.46
CA TYR A 14 13.49 3.98 -1.67
C TYR A 14 12.85 3.02 -0.67
N GLY A 15 12.53 3.48 0.54
CA GLY A 15 11.74 2.70 1.50
C GLY A 15 10.35 2.34 0.95
N VAL A 16 9.64 3.32 0.39
CA VAL A 16 8.31 3.10 -0.20
C VAL A 16 8.40 2.20 -1.45
N VAL A 17 9.41 2.41 -2.31
CA VAL A 17 9.60 1.59 -3.51
C VAL A 17 9.92 0.13 -3.16
N THR A 18 10.80 -0.11 -2.19
CA THR A 18 11.14 -1.48 -1.75
C THR A 18 9.93 -2.21 -1.17
N VAL A 19 9.10 -1.52 -0.38
CA VAL A 19 7.82 -2.06 0.11
C VAL A 19 6.90 -2.42 -1.05
N GLY A 20 6.71 -1.51 -2.01
CA GLY A 20 5.87 -1.77 -3.17
C GLY A 20 6.32 -3.00 -3.97
N ILE A 21 7.64 -3.15 -4.19
CA ILE A 21 8.19 -4.28 -4.95
C ILE A 21 8.02 -5.58 -4.17
N ALA A 22 8.39 -5.60 -2.89
CA ALA A 22 8.35 -6.82 -2.08
C ALA A 22 6.92 -7.36 -1.95
N PHE A 23 5.96 -6.49 -1.62
CA PHE A 23 4.55 -6.89 -1.51
C PHE A 23 3.94 -7.22 -2.87
N GLY A 24 4.21 -6.40 -3.90
CA GLY A 24 3.72 -6.65 -5.25
C GLY A 24 4.17 -8.01 -5.80
N LEU A 25 5.45 -8.36 -5.64
CA LEU A 25 5.96 -9.67 -6.05
C LEU A 25 5.36 -10.83 -5.25
N THR A 26 5.21 -10.65 -3.93
CA THR A 26 4.61 -11.69 -3.07
C THR A 26 3.18 -11.96 -3.49
N ASP A 27 2.38 -10.91 -3.67
CA ASP A 27 0.97 -11.02 -4.08
C ASP A 27 0.84 -11.57 -5.50
N PHE A 28 1.77 -11.24 -6.40
CA PHE A 28 1.81 -11.84 -7.74
C PHE A 28 2.04 -13.35 -7.69
N ILE A 29 3.03 -13.80 -6.91
CA ILE A 29 3.35 -15.23 -6.77
C ILE A 29 2.16 -15.98 -6.17
N VAL A 30 1.62 -15.49 -5.06
CA VAL A 30 0.49 -16.12 -4.37
C VAL A 30 -0.77 -16.14 -5.25
N GLY A 31 -1.08 -15.02 -5.92
CA GLY A 31 -2.21 -14.95 -6.85
C GLY A 31 -2.06 -15.89 -8.04
N SER A 32 -0.83 -16.03 -8.58
CA SER A 32 -0.55 -16.94 -9.70
C SER A 32 -0.67 -18.41 -9.29
N ILE A 33 -0.19 -18.79 -8.09
CA ILE A 33 -0.39 -20.13 -7.54
C ILE A 33 -1.90 -20.41 -7.36
N GLY A 34 -2.67 -19.42 -6.89
CA GLY A 34 -4.12 -19.53 -6.78
C GLY A 34 -4.80 -19.79 -8.12
N TRP A 35 -4.42 -19.05 -9.17
CA TRP A 35 -4.95 -19.26 -10.52
C TRP A 35 -4.52 -20.60 -11.13
N ASP A 36 -3.27 -21.02 -10.90
CA ASP A 36 -2.81 -22.34 -11.34
C ASP A 36 -3.64 -23.47 -10.72
N MET A 37 -3.95 -23.40 -9.42
CA MET A 37 -4.85 -24.36 -8.76
C MET A 37 -6.25 -24.39 -9.39
N VAL A 38 -6.79 -23.22 -9.74
CA VAL A 38 -8.12 -23.09 -10.36
C VAL A 38 -8.16 -23.63 -11.79
N ILE A 39 -7.10 -23.40 -12.57
CA ILE A 39 -6.98 -23.86 -13.97
C ILE A 39 -6.69 -25.35 -14.02
N SER A 40 -5.73 -25.82 -13.23
CA SER A 40 -5.35 -27.23 -13.12
C SER A 40 -6.41 -28.07 -12.41
N ASN A 41 -7.38 -27.43 -11.76
CA ASN A 41 -8.44 -28.02 -10.94
C ASN A 41 -7.92 -29.04 -9.91
N LYS A 42 -6.73 -28.74 -9.37
CA LYS A 42 -6.02 -29.54 -8.37
C LYS A 42 -5.87 -28.68 -7.12
N TYR A 43 -6.58 -29.08 -6.06
CA TYR A 43 -6.53 -28.40 -4.77
C TYR A 43 -5.91 -29.35 -3.75
N PRO A 44 -4.95 -28.89 -2.94
CA PRO A 44 -4.41 -29.71 -1.86
C PRO A 44 -5.45 -29.86 -0.74
N ASP A 45 -5.40 -30.98 -0.01
CA ASP A 45 -6.44 -31.39 0.95
C ASP A 45 -6.70 -30.34 2.04
N TYR A 46 -5.67 -29.60 2.47
CA TYR A 46 -5.83 -28.54 3.47
C TYR A 46 -6.69 -27.36 2.95
N VAL A 47 -6.64 -27.04 1.65
CA VAL A 47 -7.45 -25.97 1.05
C VAL A 47 -8.90 -26.43 0.92
N VAL A 48 -9.12 -27.69 0.54
CA VAL A 48 -10.46 -28.28 0.45
C VAL A 48 -11.09 -28.35 1.83
N GLU A 49 -10.34 -28.76 2.86
CA GLU A 49 -10.85 -28.80 4.24
C GLU A 49 -11.14 -27.39 4.79
N PHE A 50 -10.28 -26.41 4.49
CA PHE A 50 -10.51 -25.02 4.87
C PHE A 50 -11.81 -24.46 4.26
N PHE A 51 -12.09 -24.82 3.00
CA PHE A 51 -13.31 -24.43 2.30
C PHE A 51 -14.40 -25.50 2.33
N ARG A 52 -14.40 -26.44 3.29
CA ARG A 52 -15.32 -27.60 3.27
C ARG A 52 -16.81 -27.23 3.20
N THR A 53 -17.17 -26.05 3.69
CA THR A 53 -18.55 -25.53 3.68
C THR A 53 -18.90 -24.64 2.48
N MET A 54 -17.94 -24.37 1.59
CA MET A 54 -18.08 -23.48 0.43
C MET A 54 -17.52 -24.12 -0.84
N ASP A 55 -17.84 -23.58 -2.01
CA ASP A 55 -17.22 -24.03 -3.27
C ASP A 55 -15.73 -23.61 -3.31
N THR A 56 -14.85 -24.60 -3.10
CA THR A 56 -13.40 -24.41 -3.07
C THR A 56 -12.88 -23.69 -4.32
N ARG A 57 -13.43 -24.00 -5.51
CA ARG A 57 -12.96 -23.39 -6.76
C ARG A 57 -13.26 -21.90 -6.80
N VAL A 58 -14.49 -21.53 -6.44
CA VAL A 58 -14.93 -20.12 -6.42
C VAL A 58 -14.18 -19.35 -5.35
N CYS A 59 -13.99 -19.93 -4.16
CA CYS A 59 -13.22 -19.32 -3.08
C CYS A 59 -11.77 -19.06 -3.50
N VAL A 60 -11.07 -20.07 -4.01
CA VAL A 60 -9.66 -19.94 -4.45
C VAL A 60 -9.54 -18.93 -5.58
N ALA A 61 -10.44 -18.94 -6.57
CA ALA A 61 -10.46 -17.93 -7.64
C ALA A 61 -10.68 -16.51 -7.10
N GLY A 62 -11.58 -16.34 -6.13
CA GLY A 62 -11.81 -15.07 -5.46
C GLY A 62 -10.57 -14.55 -4.75
N PHE A 63 -9.93 -15.39 -3.93
CA PHE A 63 -8.68 -15.02 -3.24
C PHE A 63 -7.55 -14.70 -4.23
N ALA A 64 -7.36 -15.52 -5.26
CA ALA A 64 -6.35 -15.29 -6.29
C ALA A 64 -6.55 -13.93 -6.99
N THR A 65 -7.80 -13.59 -7.31
CA THR A 65 -8.16 -12.31 -7.92
C THR A 65 -7.88 -11.14 -6.98
N VAL A 66 -8.19 -11.25 -5.69
CA VAL A 66 -7.89 -10.23 -4.69
C VAL A 66 -6.38 -10.01 -4.57
N PHE A 67 -5.57 -11.06 -4.55
CA PHE A 67 -4.11 -10.94 -4.54
C PHE A 67 -3.58 -10.21 -5.79
N TRP A 68 -4.12 -10.51 -6.97
CA TRP A 68 -3.79 -9.75 -8.18
C TRP A 68 -4.19 -8.27 -8.11
N LEU A 69 -5.35 -7.96 -7.54
CA LEU A 69 -5.76 -6.56 -7.32
C LEU A 69 -4.81 -5.84 -6.34
N MET A 70 -4.38 -6.52 -5.27
CA MET A 70 -3.39 -6.00 -4.33
C MET A 70 -2.03 -5.78 -4.98
N MET A 71 -1.57 -6.71 -5.82
CA MET A 71 -0.37 -6.52 -6.64
C MET A 71 -0.46 -5.25 -7.49
N LEU A 72 -1.56 -5.04 -8.22
CA LEU A 72 -1.75 -3.83 -9.03
C LEU A 72 -1.71 -2.57 -8.16
N ASN A 73 -2.33 -2.61 -6.97
CA ASN A 73 -2.27 -1.52 -6.00
C ASN A 73 -0.82 -1.20 -5.57
N HIS A 74 0.01 -2.22 -5.32
CA HIS A 74 1.43 -2.03 -4.99
C HIS A 74 2.26 -1.49 -6.17
N PHE A 75 1.97 -1.88 -7.41
CA PHE A 75 2.60 -1.25 -8.57
C PHE A 75 2.16 0.21 -8.76
N LEU A 76 0.89 0.51 -8.46
CA LEU A 76 0.37 1.87 -8.47
C LEU A 76 1.08 2.77 -7.45
N LEU A 77 1.44 2.22 -6.28
CA LEU A 77 2.26 2.92 -5.29
C LEU A 77 3.64 3.29 -5.86
N ILE A 78 4.32 2.33 -6.50
CA ILE A 78 5.64 2.57 -7.11
C ILE A 78 5.53 3.68 -8.15
N TYR A 79 4.54 3.59 -9.03
CA TYR A 79 4.24 4.63 -10.01
C TYR A 79 4.01 6.00 -9.34
N ALA A 80 3.16 6.05 -8.32
CA ALA A 80 2.85 7.27 -7.60
C ALA A 80 4.08 7.94 -6.96
N VAL A 81 5.04 7.14 -6.49
CA VAL A 81 6.32 7.62 -5.93
C VAL A 81 7.23 8.23 -7.00
N PHE A 82 7.27 7.65 -8.20
CA PHE A 82 8.08 8.19 -9.30
C PHE A 82 7.49 9.48 -9.88
N TYR A 83 6.16 9.56 -9.99
CA TYR A 83 5.45 10.71 -10.56
C TYR A 83 4.91 11.69 -9.51
N GLN A 84 5.27 11.49 -8.23
CA GLN A 84 4.86 12.31 -7.08
C GLN A 84 3.35 12.60 -7.03
N LYS A 85 2.53 11.60 -7.38
CA LYS A 85 1.06 11.72 -7.40
C LYS A 85 0.47 11.44 -6.02
N LEU A 86 0.29 12.50 -5.23
CA LEU A 86 -0.23 12.41 -3.85
C LEU A 86 -1.54 11.64 -3.73
N LEU A 87 -2.54 11.90 -4.58
CA LEU A 87 -3.82 11.18 -4.55
C LEU A 87 -3.68 9.65 -4.67
N LEU A 88 -2.72 9.17 -5.45
CA LEU A 88 -2.49 7.72 -5.60
C LEU A 88 -1.83 7.12 -4.36
N ILE A 89 -0.89 7.85 -3.73
CA ILE A 89 -0.27 7.43 -2.46
C ILE A 89 -1.31 7.42 -1.33
N GLY A 90 -2.17 8.44 -1.27
CA GLY A 90 -3.28 8.52 -0.31
C GLY A 90 -4.30 7.40 -0.49
N THR A 91 -4.64 7.08 -1.74
CA THR A 91 -5.54 5.96 -2.08
C THR A 91 -4.93 4.62 -1.67
N TRP A 92 -3.64 4.42 -1.93
CA TRP A 92 -2.93 3.22 -1.50
C TRP A 92 -2.96 3.06 0.02
N LEU A 93 -2.71 4.15 0.77
CA LEU A 93 -2.80 4.18 2.23
C LEU A 93 -4.18 3.78 2.71
N LEU A 94 -5.24 4.32 2.10
CA LEU A 94 -6.63 4.01 2.47
C LEU A 94 -6.95 2.53 2.28
N ILE A 95 -6.62 1.96 1.11
CA ILE A 95 -6.88 0.54 0.81
C ILE A 95 -6.12 -0.36 1.79
N ASN A 96 -4.83 -0.11 2.00
CA ASN A 96 -4.01 -0.93 2.90
C ASN A 96 -4.40 -0.76 4.37
N TYR A 97 -4.91 0.41 4.76
CA TYR A 97 -5.49 0.63 6.08
C TYR A 97 -6.76 -0.20 6.29
N MET A 98 -7.65 -0.27 5.28
CA MET A 98 -8.84 -1.12 5.36
C MET A 98 -8.46 -2.60 5.45
N VAL A 99 -7.52 -3.06 4.62
CA VAL A 99 -6.99 -4.44 4.68
C VAL A 99 -6.39 -4.71 6.07
N PHE A 100 -5.62 -3.78 6.62
CA PHE A 100 -5.06 -3.88 7.96
C PHE A 100 -6.15 -4.06 9.03
N LEU A 101 -7.24 -3.28 8.98
CA LEU A 101 -8.37 -3.42 9.91
C LEU A 101 -9.05 -4.79 9.80
N PHE A 102 -9.31 -5.27 8.58
CA PHE A 102 -9.87 -6.61 8.38
C PHE A 102 -8.94 -7.70 8.94
N THR A 103 -7.64 -7.57 8.68
CA THR A 103 -6.63 -8.54 9.15
C THR A 103 -6.52 -8.52 10.68
N LEU A 104 -6.70 -7.35 11.32
CA LEU A 104 -6.74 -7.22 12.78
C LEU A 104 -7.87 -8.06 13.38
N VAL A 105 -9.07 -8.00 12.79
CA VAL A 105 -10.20 -8.83 13.23
C VAL A 105 -9.89 -10.32 13.09
N THR A 106 -9.21 -10.72 12.01
CA THR A 106 -8.85 -12.13 11.75
C THR A 106 -7.70 -12.62 12.65
N VAL A 107 -6.82 -11.74 13.15
CA VAL A 107 -5.68 -12.14 14.00
C VAL A 107 -6.11 -12.76 15.31
N LEU A 108 -7.32 -12.47 15.80
CA LEU A 108 -7.88 -13.12 16.98
C LEU A 108 -8.07 -14.63 16.78
N LEU A 109 -8.05 -15.11 15.52
CA LEU A 109 -8.27 -16.51 15.15
C LEU A 109 -6.96 -17.26 14.88
N ASP A 110 -5.87 -16.58 14.50
CA ASP A 110 -4.59 -17.23 14.15
C ASP A 110 -3.37 -16.34 14.45
N GLY A 111 -2.45 -16.88 15.27
CA GLY A 111 -1.22 -16.20 15.68
C GLY A 111 -0.19 -16.00 14.55
N LEU A 112 -0.26 -16.79 13.47
CA LEU A 112 0.60 -16.58 12.30
C LEU A 112 0.30 -15.25 11.58
N LEU A 113 -0.92 -14.72 11.74
CA LEU A 113 -1.33 -13.44 11.15
C LEU A 113 -0.72 -12.22 11.88
N ILE A 114 -0.14 -12.39 13.07
CA ILE A 114 0.48 -11.31 13.84
C ILE A 114 1.68 -10.72 13.10
N LEU A 115 2.53 -11.57 12.51
CA LEU A 115 3.69 -11.10 11.74
C LEU A 115 3.25 -10.23 10.56
N ARG A 116 2.17 -10.62 9.88
CA ARG A 116 1.60 -9.86 8.76
C ARG A 116 1.08 -8.48 9.20
N ILE A 117 0.48 -8.38 10.38
CA ILE A 117 0.04 -7.09 10.96
C ILE A 117 1.23 -6.20 11.26
N ILE A 118 2.30 -6.73 11.86
CA ILE A 118 3.50 -5.94 12.17
C ILE A 118 4.13 -5.41 10.87
N THR A 119 4.27 -6.25 9.85
CA THR A 119 4.84 -5.83 8.56
C THR A 119 3.95 -4.78 7.87
N LEU A 120 2.63 -5.00 7.78
CA LEU A 120 1.71 -4.04 7.19
C LEU A 120 1.66 -2.72 7.96
N GLY A 121 1.61 -2.77 9.29
CA GLY A 121 1.63 -1.60 10.15
C GLY A 121 2.90 -0.77 9.98
N TYR A 122 4.07 -1.42 9.90
CA TYR A 122 5.33 -0.74 9.59
C TYR A 122 5.29 -0.06 8.22
N CYS A 123 4.79 -0.76 7.19
CA CYS A 123 4.66 -0.21 5.85
C CYS A 123 3.74 1.03 5.82
N LEU A 124 2.58 0.97 6.50
CA LEU A 124 1.68 2.13 6.61
C LEU A 124 2.38 3.33 7.24
N ILE A 125 3.21 3.13 8.27
CA ILE A 125 3.98 4.21 8.90
C ILE A 125 4.99 4.81 7.92
N VAL A 126 5.74 3.98 7.20
CA VAL A 126 6.76 4.44 6.22
C VAL A 126 6.11 5.22 5.08
N VAL A 127 5.04 4.68 4.48
CA VAL A 127 4.35 5.35 3.36
C VAL A 127 3.63 6.61 3.83
N LYS A 128 3.03 6.61 5.02
CA LYS A 128 2.42 7.81 5.61
C LYS A 128 3.46 8.90 5.86
N ALA A 129 4.65 8.55 6.35
CA ALA A 129 5.73 9.50 6.55
C ALA A 129 6.13 10.17 5.22
N TYR A 130 6.23 9.38 4.13
CA TYR A 130 6.52 9.90 2.80
C TYR A 130 5.39 10.78 2.24
N TYR A 131 4.14 10.36 2.42
CA TYR A 131 2.97 11.15 2.04
C TYR A 131 2.97 12.53 2.73
N SER A 132 3.23 12.56 4.04
CA SER A 132 3.29 13.80 4.82
C SER A 132 4.44 14.72 4.40
N GLU A 133 5.56 14.16 3.93
CA GLU A 133 6.68 14.93 3.40
C GLU A 133 6.30 15.59 2.07
N LEU A 134 5.61 14.85 1.18
CA LEU A 134 5.14 15.40 -0.09
C LEU A 134 4.07 16.49 0.08
N THR A 135 3.13 16.33 1.01
CA THR A 135 2.09 17.36 1.21
C THR A 135 2.68 18.68 1.69
N VAL A 136 3.68 18.64 2.59
CA VAL A 136 4.35 19.86 3.07
C VAL A 136 5.06 20.59 1.93
N VAL A 137 5.68 19.85 1.01
CA VAL A 137 6.34 20.45 -0.18
C VAL A 137 5.33 21.05 -1.15
N GLU A 138 4.16 20.44 -1.33
CA GLU A 138 3.10 20.98 -2.20
C GLU A 138 2.45 22.25 -1.61
N ASP A 139 2.25 22.28 -0.28
CA ASP A 139 1.74 23.46 0.43
C ASP A 139 2.74 24.64 0.36
N GLU A 140 4.04 24.41 0.59
CA GLU A 140 5.07 25.47 0.46
C GLU A 140 5.21 25.99 -0.99
N ALA A 141 5.06 25.10 -1.99
CA ALA A 141 5.12 25.50 -3.40
C ALA A 141 3.91 26.36 -3.81
N SER A 142 2.72 26.04 -3.31
CA SER A 142 1.50 26.81 -3.60
C SER A 142 1.51 28.20 -2.91
N GLU A 143 1.95 28.29 -1.66
CA GLU A 143 2.14 29.58 -0.97
C GLU A 143 3.21 30.47 -1.64
N SER A 144 4.30 29.88 -2.15
CA SER A 144 5.34 30.63 -2.88
C SER A 144 4.89 31.18 -4.23
N SER A 145 3.89 30.53 -4.86
CA SER A 145 3.32 30.94 -6.14
C SER A 145 2.28 32.05 -5.99
N ASP A 146 1.50 32.06 -4.90
CA ASP A 146 0.50 33.09 -4.63
C ASP A 146 1.11 34.41 -4.12
N GLY A 147 2.35 34.39 -3.62
CA GLY A 147 3.07 35.59 -3.17
C GLY A 147 3.69 36.46 -4.28
N ALA A 148 3.56 36.11 -5.56
CA ALA A 148 4.25 36.80 -6.66
C ALA A 148 3.37 37.77 -7.47
N THR A 149 2.16 38.08 -7.02
CA THR A 149 1.24 38.99 -7.76
C THR A 149 0.55 40.00 -6.86
N GLU A 150 1.28 40.74 -6.01
CA GLU A 150 0.75 41.97 -5.41
C GLU A 150 1.86 42.95 -4.99
N SER A 151 2.57 43.48 -5.99
CA SER A 151 3.39 44.69 -5.82
C SER A 151 3.51 45.41 -7.15
N ASP A 152 2.53 46.28 -7.45
CA ASP A 152 2.74 47.52 -8.20
C ASP A 152 1.40 48.26 -8.30
N ASN A 153 1.01 48.94 -7.24
CA ASN A 153 0.50 50.31 -7.39
C ASN A 153 0.51 51.02 -6.04
N ASP A 154 1.60 51.72 -5.75
CA ASP A 154 1.56 52.78 -4.75
C ASP A 154 2.04 54.10 -5.36
N SER A 155 1.26 55.14 -5.08
CA SER A 155 1.58 56.57 -5.08
C SER A 155 1.51 57.45 -6.37
N ASN A 156 0.49 58.33 -6.32
CA ASN A 156 0.52 59.79 -6.59
C ASN A 156 0.62 60.35 -8.02
N VAL A 157 -0.53 60.80 -8.58
CA VAL A 157 -0.93 62.23 -8.75
C VAL A 157 -2.46 62.33 -8.75
#